data_AF-A0A1Y3YUW4-F1
#
_entry.id   AF-A0A1Y3YUW4-F1
#
_cell.length_a   1.000
_cell.length_b   1.000
_cell.length_c   1.000
_cell.angle_alpha   90.00
_cell.angle_beta   90.00
_cell.angle_gamma   90.00
#
_symmetry.space_group_name_H-M   'P 1'
#
loop_
_entity.id
_entity.type
_entity.pdbx_description
1 polymer ?
#
loop_
_entity_poly.entity_id
_entity_poly.type
_entity_poly.pdbx_seq_one_letter_code
_entity_poly.pdbx_strand_id
1 'polypeptide(L)'
;MKFRYKRGIPVPYARQGYIYFKSLRFSGLPVKEQERIRRLCDCVGGNNGQALLEHVTTGEAVKSVCQRHYIASPTTLYRALKRYYVRFPQDL
;
A
#
# COMPACT_ATOMS: atom_id res chain seq x y z
N MET A 1 -3.07 5.51 13.84
CA MET A 1 -3.80 4.26 13.54
C MET A 1 -2.98 3.06 14.03
N LYS A 2 -3.61 1.99 14.55
CA LYS A 2 -2.91 0.76 14.96
C LYS A 2 -2.86 -0.23 13.79
N PHE A 3 -1.70 -0.85 13.56
CA PHE A 3 -1.55 -1.92 12.57
C PHE A 3 -2.51 -3.09 12.88
N ARG A 4 -3.20 -3.59 11.85
CA ARG A 4 -4.08 -4.75 11.93
C ARG A 4 -3.64 -5.79 10.92
N TYR A 5 -3.43 -7.02 11.40
CA TYR A 5 -3.09 -8.16 10.57
C TYR A 5 -4.20 -8.47 9.55
N LYS A 6 -3.81 -8.62 8.29
CA LYS A 6 -4.73 -8.91 7.19
C LYS A 6 -4.64 -10.40 6.85
N ARG A 7 -5.57 -11.19 7.42
CA ARG A 7 -5.64 -12.66 7.23
C ARG A 7 -5.71 -13.09 5.76
N GLY A 8 -6.35 -12.30 4.90
CA GLY A 8 -6.49 -12.61 3.46
C GLY A 8 -5.25 -12.33 2.60
N ILE A 9 -4.15 -11.86 3.19
CA ILE A 9 -2.89 -11.59 2.51
C ILE A 9 -1.88 -12.67 2.94
N PRO A 10 -1.31 -13.45 2.00
CA PRO A 10 -0.40 -14.56 2.29
C PRO A 10 1.01 -14.04 2.61
N VAL A 11 1.10 -13.19 3.63
CA VAL A 11 2.32 -12.56 4.12
C VAL A 11 2.32 -12.70 5.64
N PRO A 12 3.41 -13.18 6.28
CA PRO A 12 3.47 -13.35 7.74
C PRO A 12 3.22 -12.05 8.52
N TYR A 13 2.73 -12.16 9.76
CA TYR A 13 2.40 -11.02 10.62
C TYR A 13 3.52 -9.97 10.71
N ALA A 14 4.73 -10.41 11.10
CA ALA A 14 5.88 -9.53 11.29
C ALA A 14 6.21 -8.75 10.00
N ARG A 15 6.12 -9.44 8.86
CA ARG A 15 6.36 -8.84 7.54
C ARG A 15 5.28 -7.86 7.14
N GLN A 16 4.01 -8.17 7.37
CA GLN A 16 2.93 -7.21 7.12
C GLN A 16 3.11 -5.96 7.99
N GLY A 17 3.52 -6.12 9.25
CA GLY A 17 3.85 -5.02 10.15
C GLY A 17 4.99 -4.16 9.60
N TYR A 18 6.11 -4.78 9.22
CA TYR A 18 7.24 -4.09 8.60
C TYR A 18 6.81 -3.28 7.37
N ILE A 19 6.08 -3.90 6.43
CA ILE A 19 5.59 -3.23 5.21
C ILE A 19 4.72 -2.02 5.58
N TYR A 20 3.77 -2.19 6.51
CA TYR A 20 2.89 -1.13 6.94
C TYR A 20 3.64 0.06 7.54
N PHE A 21 4.52 -0.18 8.51
CA PHE A 21 5.26 0.89 9.18
C PHE A 21 6.31 1.55 8.28
N LYS A 22 6.98 0.78 7.42
CA LYS A 22 7.91 1.31 6.40
C LYS A 22 7.15 2.23 5.44
N SER A 23 5.98 1.81 4.97
CA SER A 23 5.14 2.60 4.05
C SER A 23 4.61 3.89 4.69
N LEU A 24 4.19 3.85 5.96
CA LEU A 24 3.74 5.07 6.67
C LEU A 24 4.86 6.12 6.84
N ARG A 25 6.12 5.68 6.85
CA ARG A 25 7.29 6.58 6.94
C ARG A 25 7.77 7.07 5.57
N PHE A 26 7.01 6.84 4.50
CA PHE A 26 7.38 7.13 3.12
C PHE A 26 8.00 8.51 2.91
N SER A 27 7.44 9.57 3.51
CA SER A 27 7.97 10.94 3.37
C SER A 27 9.39 11.13 3.90
N GLY A 28 9.80 10.31 4.87
CA GLY A 28 11.14 10.32 5.47
C GLY A 28 12.10 9.27 4.91
N LEU A 29 11.70 8.48 3.91
CA LEU A 29 12.59 7.51 3.27
C LEU A 29 13.54 8.19 2.28
N PRO A 30 14.72 7.61 2.00
CA PRO A 30 15.55 8.04 0.88
C PRO A 30 14.78 8.10 -0.44
N VAL A 31 15.09 9.06 -1.31
CA VAL A 31 14.38 9.28 -2.58
C VAL A 31 14.28 7.99 -3.41
N LYS A 32 15.36 7.21 -3.47
CA LYS A 32 15.41 5.91 -4.17
C LYS A 32 14.38 4.91 -3.63
N GLU A 33 14.19 4.83 -2.32
CA GLU A 33 13.18 3.96 -1.71
C GLU A 33 11.76 4.47 -1.96
N GLN A 34 11.56 5.79 -1.90
CA GLN A 34 10.28 6.39 -2.24
C GLN A 34 9.89 6.05 -3.69
N GLU A 35 10.82 6.19 -4.64
CA GLU A 35 10.59 5.81 -6.03
C GLU A 35 10.26 4.33 -6.19
N ARG A 36 10.95 3.45 -5.47
CA ARG A 36 10.62 2.01 -5.48
C ARG A 36 9.20 1.75 -5.01
N ILE A 37 8.75 2.43 -3.95
CA ILE A 37 7.37 2.31 -3.46
C ILE A 37 6.36 2.89 -4.45
N ARG A 38 6.64 4.05 -5.08
CA ARG A 38 5.80 4.64 -6.13
C ARG A 38 5.64 3.67 -7.31
N ARG A 39 6.75 3.20 -7.86
CA ARG A 39 6.77 2.23 -8.97
C ARG A 39 6.05 0.93 -8.62
N LEU A 40 6.19 0.45 -7.38
CA LEU A 40 5.45 -0.71 -6.91
C LEU A 40 3.94 -0.45 -6.93
N CYS A 41 3.49 0.70 -6.42
CA CYS A 41 2.08 1.08 -6.42
C CYS A 41 1.52 1.18 -7.85
N ASP A 42 2.25 1.80 -8.76
CA ASP A 42 1.86 1.90 -10.18
C ASP A 42 1.78 0.51 -10.83
N CYS A 43 2.79 -0.33 -10.61
CA CYS A 43 2.84 -1.68 -11.17
C CYS A 43 1.70 -2.58 -10.68
N VAL A 44 1.35 -2.53 -9.39
CA VAL A 44 0.30 -3.41 -8.83
C VAL A 44 -1.09 -2.78 -8.87
N GLY A 45 -1.19 -1.46 -8.93
CA GLY A 45 -2.43 -0.70 -8.90
C GLY A 45 -2.96 -0.30 -10.28
N GLY A 46 -2.10 -0.25 -11.30
CA GLY A 46 -2.45 0.25 -12.63
C GLY A 46 -3.01 1.67 -12.52
N ASN A 47 -4.18 1.91 -13.10
CA ASN A 47 -4.89 3.20 -13.00
C ASN A 47 -5.20 3.64 -11.57
N ASN A 48 -5.13 2.73 -10.59
CA ASN A 48 -5.36 3.02 -9.17
C ASN A 48 -4.06 3.14 -8.36
N GLY A 49 -2.90 3.25 -9.02
CA GLY A 49 -1.59 3.33 -8.36
C GLY A 49 -1.48 4.50 -7.39
N GLN A 50 -1.98 5.67 -7.77
CA GLN A 50 -1.97 6.86 -6.92
C GLN A 50 -2.86 6.69 -5.68
N ALA A 51 -4.05 6.13 -5.84
CA ALA A 51 -4.95 5.81 -4.73
C ALA A 51 -4.31 4.81 -3.76
N LEU A 52 -3.65 3.77 -4.30
CA LEU A 52 -2.93 2.80 -3.48
C LEU A 52 -1.79 3.45 -2.71
N LEU A 53 -1.00 4.30 -3.37
CA LEU A 53 0.11 5.03 -2.74
C LEU A 53 -0.41 5.90 -1.58
N GLU A 54 -1.49 6.66 -1.81
CA GLU A 54 -2.11 7.46 -0.77
C GLU A 54 -2.54 6.59 0.42
N HIS A 55 -3.24 5.48 0.16
CA HIS A 55 -3.69 4.57 1.21
C HIS A 55 -2.52 4.01 2.05
N VAL A 56 -1.47 3.49 1.41
CA VAL A 56 -0.37 2.82 2.13
C VAL A 56 0.57 3.78 2.86
N THR A 57 0.67 5.03 2.39
CA THR A 57 1.57 6.03 2.98
C THR A 57 0.91 6.90 4.04
N THR A 58 -0.41 7.09 3.99
CA THR A 58 -1.15 7.89 4.98
C THR A 58 -1.89 7.03 6.01
N GLY A 59 -2.22 5.78 5.65
CA GLY A 59 -3.08 4.92 6.46
C GLY A 59 -4.56 5.29 6.41
N GLU A 60 -4.96 6.22 5.55
CA GLU A 60 -6.35 6.62 5.35
C GLU A 60 -7.26 5.44 4.99
N ALA A 61 -8.53 5.52 5.36
CA ALA A 61 -9.47 4.43 5.10
C ALA A 61 -9.67 4.22 3.59
N VAL A 62 -9.67 2.96 3.13
CA VAL A 62 -9.89 2.59 1.71
C VAL A 62 -11.11 3.27 1.11
N LYS A 63 -12.23 3.38 1.86
CA LYS A 63 -13.44 4.06 1.39
C LYS A 63 -13.20 5.55 1.10
N SER A 64 -12.52 6.26 2.00
CA SER A 64 -12.20 7.69 1.84
C SER A 64 -11.29 7.92 0.64
N VAL A 65 -10.27 7.07 0.48
CA VAL A 65 -9.35 7.11 -0.67
C VAL A 65 -10.10 6.81 -1.97
N CYS A 66 -10.95 5.78 -2.01
CA CYS A 66 -11.74 5.47 -3.20
C CYS A 66 -12.64 6.65 -3.60
N GLN A 67 -13.23 7.36 -2.63
CA GLN A 67 -14.04 8.55 -2.92
C GLN A 67 -13.21 9.68 -3.54
N ARG A 68 -12.02 9.98 -3.00
CA ARG A 68 -11.12 11.01 -3.55
C ARG A 68 -10.60 10.70 -4.95
N HIS A 69 -10.42 9.41 -5.25
CA HIS A 69 -9.87 8.92 -6.52
C HIS A 69 -10.95 8.43 -7.50
N TYR A 70 -12.24 8.69 -7.22
CA TYR A 70 -13.37 8.27 -8.07
C TYR A 70 -13.40 6.77 -8.39
N ILE A 71 -12.95 5.93 -7.46
CA ILE A 71 -12.94 4.48 -7.59
C ILE A 71 -14.28 3.92 -7.14
N ALA A 72 -15.05 3.37 -8.07
CA ALA A 72 -16.39 2.84 -7.83
C ALA A 72 -16.44 1.67 -6.82
N SER A 73 -15.39 0.86 -6.74
CA SER A 73 -15.36 -0.34 -5.87
C SER A 73 -14.10 -0.41 -4.99
N PRO A 74 -14.25 -0.43 -3.65
CA PRO A 74 -13.15 -0.69 -2.71
C PRO A 74 -12.43 -2.01 -2.96
N THR A 75 -13.11 -3.02 -3.52
CA THR A 75 -12.53 -4.33 -3.86
C THR A 75 -11.34 -4.20 -4.80
N THR A 76 -11.38 -3.25 -5.73
CA THR A 76 -10.26 -2.96 -6.64
C THR A 76 -9.01 -2.56 -5.87
N LEU A 77 -9.17 -1.65 -4.89
CA LEU A 77 -8.06 -1.19 -4.06
C LEU A 77 -7.58 -2.27 -3.09
N TYR A 78 -8.46 -3.10 -2.53
CA TYR A 78 -8.07 -4.26 -1.71
C TYR A 78 -7.26 -5.30 -2.49
N ARG A 79 -7.60 -5.56 -3.77
CA ARG A 79 -6.83 -6.46 -4.64
C ARG A 79 -5.44 -5.90 -4.93
N ALA A 80 -5.34 -4.60 -5.20
CA ALA A 80 -4.06 -3.92 -5.39
C ALA A 80 -3.21 -3.95 -4.11
N LEU A 81 -3.84 -3.71 -2.95
CA LEU A 81 -3.21 -3.81 -1.63
C LEU A 81 -2.65 -5.22 -1.36
N LYS A 82 -3.41 -6.28 -1.68
CA LYS A 82 -2.89 -7.65 -1.56
C LYS A 82 -1.62 -7.86 -2.40
N ARG A 83 -1.62 -7.40 -3.66
CA ARG A 83 -0.45 -7.48 -4.55
C ARG A 83 0.72 -6.65 -4.03
N TYR A 84 0.46 -5.47 -3.47
CA TYR A 84 1.47 -4.61 -2.84
C TYR A 84 2.22 -5.35 -1.74
N TYR A 85 1.50 -5.98 -0.80
CA TYR A 85 2.14 -6.71 0.30
C TYR A 85 2.91 -7.95 -0.18
N VAL A 86 2.36 -8.68 -1.16
CA VAL A 86 3.00 -9.89 -1.71
C VAL A 86 4.26 -9.56 -2.50
N ARG A 87 4.26 -8.46 -3.27
CA ARG A 87 5.37 -8.06 -4.14
C ARG A 87 6.29 -7.00 -3.50
N PHE A 88 6.09 -6.68 -2.23
CA PHE A 88 6.92 -5.70 -1.55
C PHE A 88 8.39 -6.20 -1.50
N PRO A 89 9.36 -5.39 -1.95
CA PRO A 89 10.76 -5.80 -2.02
C PRO A 89 11.30 -6.31 -0.67
N GLN A 90 12.19 -7.29 -0.75
CA GLN A 90 12.83 -7.90 0.43
C GLN A 90 13.93 -7.02 1.03
N ASP A 91 14.50 -6.18 0.17
CA ASP A 91 15.73 -5.41 0.34
C ASP A 91 15.43 -3.91 0.39
N LEU A 92 14.26 -3.53 0.93
CA LEU A 92 13.85 -2.14 1.07
C LEU A 92 14.23 -1.54 2.43
#